data_AF-A0A498LRF8-F1
#
_entry.id   AF-A0A498LRF8-F1
#
_cell.length_a   1.000
_cell.length_b   1.000
_cell.length_c   1.000
_cell.angle_alpha   90.00
_cell.angle_beta   90.00
_cell.angle_gamma   90.00
#
_symmetry.space_group_name_H-M   'P 1'
#
loop_
_entity.id
_entity.type
_entity.pdbx_description
1 polymer ?
#
loop_
_entity_poly.entity_id
_entity_poly.type
_entity_poly.pdbx_seq_one_letter_code
_entity_poly.pdbx_strand_id
1 'polypeptide(L)'
;MKKTAKVRVTRLVLDPYLLKYYNKRKTYFAHDPLEQCTVGDVVLLKALPEKKSKHVNHELSEIVYKVGQVVDPLTGKRVAGKQYLEPLTESTEDTELSLTEKLEQLNITASTPPSTS
;
A
#
# COMPACT_ATOMS: atom_id res chain seq x y z
N MET A 1 -2.81 -25.10 -4.20
CA MET A 1 -2.32 -25.45 -2.85
C MET A 1 -3.19 -24.69 -1.88
N LYS A 2 -3.77 -25.33 -0.86
CA LYS A 2 -4.58 -24.62 0.14
C LYS A 2 -3.66 -23.87 1.10
N LYS A 3 -4.00 -22.64 1.46
CA LYS A 3 -3.31 -21.78 2.45
C LYS A 3 -1.79 -21.65 2.26
N THR A 4 -1.33 -21.70 1.01
CA THR A 4 0.11 -21.65 0.69
C THR A 4 0.34 -20.90 -0.61
N ALA A 5 1.17 -19.87 -0.56
CA ALA A 5 1.59 -19.10 -1.72
C ALA A 5 2.95 -19.60 -2.24
N LYS A 6 3.07 -19.74 -3.57
CA LYS A 6 4.34 -20.01 -4.25
C LYS A 6 4.96 -18.69 -4.68
N VAL A 7 6.06 -18.32 -4.04
CA VAL A 7 6.69 -17.01 -4.21
C VAL A 7 8.02 -17.15 -4.95
N ARG A 8 8.27 -16.26 -5.91
CA ARG A 8 9.54 -16.17 -6.63
C ARG A 8 10.37 -15.03 -6.02
N VAL A 9 11.53 -15.37 -5.48
CA VAL A 9 12.49 -14.41 -4.94
C VAL A 9 13.64 -14.26 -5.94
N THR A 10 13.96 -13.02 -6.31
CA THR A 10 15.11 -12.68 -7.15
C THR A 10 16.22 -12.07 -6.31
N ARG A 11 17.44 -12.56 -6.48
CA ARG A 11 18.64 -12.01 -5.85
C ARG A 11 19.66 -11.65 -6.92
N LEU A 12 20.41 -10.58 -6.69
CA LEU A 12 21.55 -10.25 -7.53
C LEU A 12 22.71 -11.17 -7.17
N VAL A 13 23.24 -11.87 -8.17
CA VAL A 13 24.43 -12.73 -8.04
C VAL A 13 25.48 -12.26 -9.02
N LEU A 14 26.69 -12.07 -8.51
CA LEU A 14 27.84 -11.66 -9.31
C LEU A 14 28.32 -12.84 -10.18
N ASP A 15 28.47 -12.59 -11.47
CA ASP A 15 29.23 -13.46 -12.35
C ASP A 15 30.72 -13.12 -12.20
N PRO A 16 31.58 -14.06 -11.75
CA PRO A 16 33.00 -13.78 -11.51
C PRO A 16 33.82 -13.56 -12.78
N TYR A 17 33.36 -14.05 -13.94
CA TYR A 17 34.07 -13.86 -15.21
C TYR A 17 33.73 -12.50 -15.84
N LEU A 18 32.45 -12.16 -15.87
CA LEU A 18 31.96 -10.91 -16.48
C LEU A 18 31.95 -9.71 -15.52
N LEU A 19 32.18 -9.94 -14.22
CA LEU A 19 32.08 -8.94 -13.15
C LEU A 19 30.76 -8.14 -13.18
N LYS A 20 29.66 -8.82 -13.53
CA LYS A 20 28.33 -8.24 -13.65
C LYS A 20 27.32 -8.98 -12.80
N TYR A 21 26.41 -8.23 -12.17
CA TYR A 21 25.31 -8.80 -11.41
C TYR A 21 24.16 -9.22 -12.33
N TYR A 22 23.65 -10.43 -12.10
CA TYR A 22 22.47 -10.96 -12.78
C TYR A 22 21.40 -11.40 -11.79
N ASN A 23 20.15 -11.32 -12.22
CA ASN A 23 18.99 -11.74 -11.44
C ASN A 23 18.91 -13.27 -11.38
N LYS A 24 19.24 -13.87 -10.23
CA LYS A 24 19.04 -15.29 -9.96
C LYS A 24 17.73 -15.49 -9.19
N ARG A 25 16.81 -16.26 -9.76
CA ARG A 25 15.50 -16.56 -9.17
C ARG A 25 15.50 -17.86 -8.36
N LYS A 26 14.82 -17.88 -7.22
CA LYS A 26 14.53 -19.08 -6.42
C LYS A 26 13.08 -19.06 -5.95
N THR A 27 12.42 -20.21 -5.98
CA THR A 27 11.04 -20.35 -5.50
C THR A 27 11.02 -20.75 -4.04
N TYR A 28 10.18 -20.08 -3.26
CA TYR A 28 9.91 -20.36 -1.86
C TYR A 28 8.41 -20.62 -1.68
N PHE A 29 8.05 -21.45 -0.71
CA PHE A 29 6.66 -21.61 -0.31
C PHE A 29 6.44 -20.89 1.02
N ALA A 30 5.39 -20.08 1.03
CA ALA A 30 4.98 -19.31 2.18
C ALA A 30 3.59 -19.75 2.61
N HIS A 31 3.38 -19.88 3.92
CA HIS A 31 2.06 -20.10 4.48
C HIS A 31 1.23 -18.81 4.38
N ASP A 32 0.05 -18.91 3.79
CA ASP A 32 -0.92 -17.82 3.67
C ASP A 32 -2.24 -18.31 4.30
N PRO A 33 -2.54 -17.96 5.57
CA PRO A 33 -3.69 -18.53 6.27
C PRO A 33 -5.04 -18.05 5.73
N LEU A 34 -5.08 -16.85 5.13
CA LEU A 34 -6.30 -16.16 4.67
C LEU A 34 -6.48 -16.21 3.16
N GLU A 35 -5.51 -16.77 2.42
CA GLU A 35 -5.53 -16.88 0.96
C GLU A 35 -5.75 -15.53 0.25
N GLN A 36 -5.17 -14.47 0.82
CA GLN A 36 -5.31 -13.10 0.31
C GLN A 36 -4.40 -12.81 -0.89
N CYS A 37 -3.36 -13.61 -1.10
CA CYS A 37 -2.41 -13.41 -2.19
C CYS A 37 -3.01 -13.69 -3.57
N THR A 38 -2.68 -12.85 -4.53
CA THR A 38 -3.00 -13.02 -5.95
C THR A 38 -1.71 -13.16 -6.75
N VAL A 39 -1.79 -13.80 -7.93
CA VAL A 39 -0.64 -13.96 -8.82
C VAL A 39 -0.18 -12.58 -9.30
N GLY A 40 1.09 -12.25 -9.06
CA GLY A 40 1.67 -10.97 -9.45
C GLY A 40 1.87 -9.98 -8.31
N ASP A 41 1.34 -10.28 -7.11
CA ASP A 41 1.58 -9.47 -5.92
C ASP A 41 3.07 -9.47 -5.52
N VAL A 42 3.51 -8.35 -4.96
CA VAL A 42 4.81 -8.23 -4.29
C VAL A 42 4.57 -8.40 -2.80
N VAL A 43 5.21 -9.41 -2.21
CA VAL A 43 4.92 -9.86 -0.84
C VAL A 43 6.19 -9.91 0.00
N LEU A 44 6.05 -9.62 1.30
CA LEU A 44 7.10 -9.81 2.29
C LEU A 44 6.94 -11.18 2.96
N LEU A 45 8.05 -11.92 3.00
CA LEU A 45 8.11 -13.24 3.64
C LEU A 45 8.87 -13.17 4.96
N LYS A 46 8.27 -13.69 6.02
CA LYS A 46 8.90 -13.90 7.32
C LYS A 46 9.32 -15.36 7.45
N ALA A 47 10.52 -15.62 7.98
CA ALA A 47 10.92 -16.98 8.30
C ALA A 47 10.13 -17.48 9.53
N LEU A 48 9.60 -18.70 9.44
CA LEU A 48 8.97 -19.34 10.58
C LEU A 48 10.05 -19.88 11.53
N PRO A 49 9.81 -19.83 12.86
CA PRO A 49 10.73 -20.45 13.82
C PRO A 49 10.79 -21.98 13.62
N GLU A 50 9.66 -22.58 13.26
CA GLU A 50 9.53 -24.00 12.96
C GLU A 50 8.94 -24.24 11.58
N LYS A 51 9.44 -25.27 10.89
CA LYS A 51 8.96 -25.61 9.54
C LYS A 51 7.58 -26.25 9.63
N LYS A 52 6.55 -25.60 9.07
CA LYS A 52 5.17 -26.15 8.99
C LYS A 52 5.09 -27.40 8.12
N SER A 53 5.93 -27.50 7.09
CA SER A 53 5.99 -28.66 6.17
C SER A 53 7.37 -28.73 5.50
N LYS A 54 7.64 -29.80 4.74
CA LYS A 54 8.93 -30.06 4.07
C LYS A 54 9.45 -28.87 3.26
N HIS A 55 8.56 -28.15 2.56
CA HIS A 55 8.92 -27.03 1.70
C HIS A 55 8.45 -25.66 2.21
N VAL A 56 7.63 -25.64 3.28
CA VAL A 56 7.03 -24.42 3.83
C VAL A 56 7.81 -23.97 5.05
N ASN A 57 8.79 -23.10 4.80
CA ASN A 57 9.68 -22.54 5.82
C ASN A 57 9.34 -21.07 6.15
N HIS A 58 8.47 -20.46 5.35
CA HIS A 58 8.14 -19.05 5.45
C HIS A 58 6.66 -18.85 5.69
N GLU A 59 6.32 -17.70 6.23
CA GLU A 59 4.97 -17.18 6.39
C GLU A 59 4.86 -15.87 5.63
N LEU A 60 3.68 -15.61 5.09
CA LEU A 60 3.33 -14.34 4.50
C LEU A 60 3.18 -13.30 5.64
N SER A 61 4.02 -12.27 5.64
CA SER A 61 3.94 -11.19 6.64
C SER A 61 2.96 -10.11 6.20
N GLU A 62 3.17 -9.59 4.99
CA GLU A 62 2.37 -8.50 4.42
C GLU A 62 2.40 -8.56 2.89
N ILE A 63 1.34 -8.05 2.28
CA ILE A 63 1.28 -7.78 0.84
C ILE A 63 1.73 -6.34 0.65
N VAL A 64 2.97 -6.15 0.20
CA VAL A 64 3.58 -4.83 0.03
C VAL A 64 2.92 -4.09 -1.14
N TYR A 65 2.76 -4.78 -2.27
CA TYR A 65 2.08 -4.23 -3.44
C TYR A 65 1.09 -5.24 -4.00
N LYS A 66 -0.19 -4.86 -3.96
CA LYS A 66 -1.28 -5.63 -4.56
C LYS A 66 -1.35 -5.37 -6.06
N VAL A 67 -1.41 -6.42 -6.86
CA VAL A 67 -1.54 -6.32 -8.31
C VAL A 67 -2.80 -5.54 -8.68
N GLY A 68 -2.64 -4.49 -9.51
CA GLY A 68 -3.73 -3.63 -9.95
C GLY A 68 -4.27 -2.65 -8.89
N GLN A 69 -3.84 -2.75 -7.63
CA GLN A 69 -4.28 -1.87 -6.53
C GLN A 69 -3.08 -1.42 -5.70
N VAL A 70 -2.08 -0.87 -6.38
CA VAL A 70 -0.86 -0.36 -5.75
C VAL A 70 -1.16 0.96 -5.05
N VAL A 71 -0.76 1.04 -3.78
CA VAL A 71 -0.81 2.26 -2.97
C VAL A 71 0.62 2.79 -2.84
N ASP A 72 0.81 4.08 -3.12
CA ASP A 72 2.10 4.74 -2.94
C ASP A 72 2.44 4.82 -1.45
N PRO A 73 3.58 4.29 -0.99
CA PRO A 73 3.95 4.30 0.43
C PRO A 73 4.21 5.71 0.98
N LEU A 74 4.48 6.71 0.12
CA LEU A 74 4.74 8.09 0.57
C LEU A 74 3.46 8.89 0.77
N THR A 75 2.51 8.77 -0.16
CA THR A 75 1.29 9.58 -0.17
C THR A 75 0.05 8.84 0.34
N GLY A 76 0.07 7.51 0.38
CA GLY A 76 -1.09 6.69 0.70
C GLY A 76 -2.16 6.67 -0.41
N LYS A 77 -1.92 7.33 -1.54
CA LYS A 77 -2.86 7.39 -2.67
C LYS A 77 -2.64 6.22 -3.63
N ARG A 78 -3.70 5.85 -4.35
CA ARG A 78 -3.65 4.76 -5.33
C ARG A 78 -2.97 5.22 -6.62
N VAL A 79 -2.12 4.37 -7.18
CA VAL A 79 -1.31 4.69 -8.36
C VAL A 79 -1.45 3.63 -9.44
N ALA A 80 -1.57 4.07 -10.68
CA ALA A 80 -1.45 3.25 -11.88
C ALA A 80 -0.11 3.56 -12.57
N GLY A 81 0.92 2.78 -12.25
CA GLY A 81 2.26 2.96 -12.81
C GLY A 81 2.91 4.26 -12.32
N LYS A 82 2.89 5.31 -13.15
CA LYS A 82 3.44 6.64 -12.82
C LYS A 82 2.38 7.70 -12.50
N GLN A 83 1.10 7.36 -12.68
CA GLN A 83 -0.01 8.31 -12.55
C GLN A 83 -0.78 8.02 -11.27
N TYR A 84 -1.06 9.07 -10.49
CA TYR A 84 -2.00 8.98 -9.38
C TYR A 84 -3.43 8.84 -9.93
N LEU A 85 -4.20 7.93 -9.34
CA LEU A 85 -5.63 7.78 -9.68
C LEU A 85 -6.48 8.87 -9.02
N GLU A 86 -6.01 9.40 -7.90
CA GLU A 86 -6.64 10.49 -7.16
C GLU A 86 -5.71 11.71 -7.20
N PRO A 87 -6.24 12.92 -7.42
CA PRO A 87 -5.42 14.13 -7.46
C PRO A 87 -4.70 14.33 -6.13
N LEU A 88 -3.44 14.80 -6.19
CA LEU A 88 -2.60 14.96 -5.00
C LEU A 88 -3.09 16.11 -4.10
N THR A 89 -3.77 17.10 -4.68
CA THR A 89 -4.44 18.17 -3.96
C THR A 89 -5.40 17.57 -2.95
N GLU A 90 -5.14 17.80 -1.65
CA GLU A 90 -6.22 17.86 -0.68
C GLU A 90 -7.29 18.77 -1.28
N SER A 91 -8.55 18.36 -1.22
CA SER A 91 -9.67 19.13 -1.70
C SER A 91 -9.71 20.49 -0.98
N THR A 92 -8.97 21.46 -1.51
CA THR A 92 -9.11 22.87 -1.16
C THR A 92 -10.56 23.28 -1.38
N GLU A 93 -11.28 22.65 -2.31
CA GLU A 93 -12.72 22.82 -2.51
C GLU A 93 -13.54 22.46 -1.26
N ASP A 94 -13.28 21.36 -0.56
CA ASP A 94 -14.03 20.98 0.65
C ASP A 94 -13.70 21.88 1.84
N THR A 95 -12.45 22.36 1.91
CA THR A 95 -12.01 23.29 2.95
C THR A 95 -12.52 24.71 2.68
N GLU A 96 -12.47 25.17 1.43
CA GLU A 96 -12.97 26.47 0.99
C GLU A 96 -14.48 26.57 1.20
N LEU A 97 -15.25 25.56 0.79
CA LEU A 97 -16.70 25.50 1.02
C LEU A 97 -17.03 25.56 2.52
N SER A 98 -16.34 24.77 3.35
CA SER A 98 -16.51 24.78 4.82
C SER A 98 -16.12 26.13 5.45
N LEU A 99 -15.12 26.82 4.91
CA LEU A 99 -14.68 28.13 5.40
C LEU A 99 -15.66 29.23 4.98
N THR A 100 -16.21 29.20 3.77
CA THR A 100 -17.27 30.13 3.33
C THR A 100 -18.54 29.97 4.17
N GLU A 101 -19.00 28.74 4.43
CA GLU A 101 -20.18 28.50 5.28
C GLU A 101 -19.98 29.05 6.71
N LYS A 102 -18.77 28.89 7.28
CA LYS A 102 -18.44 29.44 8.61
C LYS A 102 -18.38 30.97 8.61
N LEU A 103 -17.89 31.60 7.54
CA LEU A 103 -17.84 33.06 7.41
C LEU A 103 -19.24 33.67 7.30
N GLU A 104 -20.15 33.02 6.57
CA GLU A 104 -21.55 33.48 6.43
C GLU A 104 -22.29 33.45 7.78
N GLN A 105 -22.12 32.40 8.59
CA GLN A 105 -22.73 32.28 9.92
C GLN A 105 -22.26 33.37 10.90
N LEU A 106 -20.99 33.75 10.84
CA LEU A 106 -20.42 34.81 11.68
C LEU A 106 -20.99 36.19 11.34
N ASN A 107 -21.24 36.47 10.06
CA ASN A 107 -21.75 37.77 9.60
C ASN A 107 -23.22 38.01 10.02
N ILE A 108 -24.03 36.94 10.05
CA ILE A 108 -25.43 37.01 10.50
C ILE A 108 -25.50 37.33 12.00
N THR A 109 -24.58 36.77 12.80
CA THR A 109 -24.54 36.95 14.27
C THR A 109 -24.15 38.38 14.67
N ALA A 110 -23.33 39.07 13.86
CA ALA A 110 -22.93 40.46 14.12
C ALA A 110 -24.03 41.49 13.78
N SER A 111 -25.02 41.12 12.96
CA SER A 111 -26.08 42.02 12.48
C SER A 111 -27.35 42.06 13.32
N THR A 112 -27.51 41.17 14.31
CA THR A 112 -28.62 41.25 15.27
C THR A 112 -28.29 42.26 16.36
N PRO A 113 -28.88 43.48 16.36
CA PRO A 113 -28.74 44.36 17.51
C PRO A 113 -29.41 43.71 18.73
N PRO A 114 -28.84 43.85 19.94
CA PRO A 114 -29.54 43.43 21.14
C PRO A 114 -30.83 44.26 21.25
N SER A 115 -31.99 43.60 21.16
CA SER A 115 -33.27 44.22 21.47
C SER A 115 -33.27 44.56 22.95
N THR A 116 -32.93 45.81 23.27
CA THR A 116 -33.06 46.37 24.62
C THR A 116 -34.53 46.55 24.94
N SER A 117 -35.06 45.66 25.80
CA SER A 117 -36.30 45.84 26.56
C SER A 117 -36.05 46.57 27.86
#